data_AF-A0A955HDX8-F1
#
_entry.id   AF-A0A955HDX8-F1
#
_cell.length_a   1.000
_cell.length_b   1.000
_cell.length_c   1.000
_cell.angle_alpha   90.00
_cell.angle_beta   90.00
_cell.angle_gamma   90.00
#
_symmetry.space_group_name_H-M   'P 1'
#
loop_
_entity.id
_entity.type
_entity.pdbx_description
1 polymer ?
#
loop_
_entity_poly.entity_id
_entity_poly.type
_entity_poly.pdbx_seq_one_letter_code
_entity_poly.pdbx_strand_id
1 'polypeptide(L)'
;MQETNFVISIGALEAFSLLLGIVGPIVIIAWKFAGRLSSIETSIMWLRERSERLDRRLDGHDGDLRAIRGRGSLWSRSNSPLQLTDNGRRLLLDSGMRAIVSEHLDELLELLEAEDNPTAYDVSENAIDVLVQFFSDRPDLDRSVKEYLFHHPELSGTILSMEDVFYVGSLMLRDAYFDRHPDMVESA
;
A
#
# COMPACT_ATOMS: atom_id res chain seq x y z
N MET A 1 38.68 -39.01 -48.62
CA MET A 1 38.36 -38.84 -47.18
C MET A 1 37.98 -37.37 -46.90
N GLN A 2 37.08 -36.79 -47.70
CA GLN A 2 36.74 -35.36 -47.65
C GLN A 2 35.23 -35.07 -47.68
N GLU A 3 34.39 -36.08 -47.99
CA GLU A 3 32.93 -35.89 -48.13
C GLU A 3 32.17 -35.97 -46.79
N THR A 4 32.72 -36.66 -45.78
CA THR A 4 32.04 -36.80 -44.48
C THR A 4 32.03 -35.53 -43.63
N ASN A 5 32.98 -34.61 -43.82
CA ASN A 5 33.03 -33.36 -43.04
C ASN A 5 32.07 -32.28 -43.55
N PHE A 6 31.67 -32.32 -44.83
CA PHE A 6 30.79 -31.30 -45.42
C PHE A 6 29.31 -31.54 -45.07
N VAL A 7 28.87 -32.80 -45.04
CA VAL A 7 27.50 -33.19 -44.70
C VAL A 7 27.17 -32.89 -43.23
N ILE A 8 28.15 -33.06 -42.32
CA ILE A 8 27.98 -32.75 -40.90
C ILE A 8 27.82 -31.23 -40.68
N SER A 9 28.51 -30.40 -41.47
CA SER A 9 28.43 -28.94 -41.35
C SER A 9 27.10 -28.35 -41.83
N ILE A 10 26.47 -28.94 -42.85
CA ILE A 10 25.15 -28.50 -43.34
C ILE A 10 24.03 -28.96 -42.40
N GLY A 11 24.09 -30.21 -41.92
CA GLY A 11 23.12 -30.72 -40.95
C GLY A 11 23.15 -29.97 -39.62
N ALA A 12 24.32 -29.50 -39.18
CA ALA A 12 24.46 -28.70 -37.97
C ALA A 12 23.81 -27.30 -38.10
N LEU A 13 23.88 -26.67 -39.28
CA LEU A 13 23.29 -25.36 -39.53
C LEU A 13 21.76 -25.40 -39.61
N GLU A 14 21.19 -26.43 -40.25
CA GLU A 14 19.74 -26.61 -40.27
C GLU A 14 19.17 -26.95 -38.89
N ALA A 15 19.85 -27.81 -38.12
CA ALA A 15 19.47 -28.11 -36.74
C ALA A 15 19.49 -26.87 -35.83
N PHE A 16 20.46 -25.97 -36.03
CA PHE A 16 20.57 -24.72 -35.25
C PHE A 16 19.46 -23.72 -35.60
N SER A 17 19.04 -23.64 -36.86
CA SER A 17 17.93 -22.78 -37.30
C SER A 17 16.58 -23.21 -36.71
N LEU A 18 16.34 -24.53 -36.63
CA LEU A 18 15.14 -25.12 -36.04
C LEU A 18 15.10 -24.90 -34.52
N LEU A 19 16.26 -24.97 -33.86
CA LEU A 19 16.42 -24.72 -32.43
C LEU A 19 16.16 -23.24 -32.09
N LEU A 20 16.66 -22.29 -32.88
CA LEU A 20 16.35 -20.87 -32.70
C LEU A 20 14.88 -20.53 -32.98
N GLY A 21 14.24 -21.22 -33.93
CA GLY A 21 12.81 -21.04 -34.25
C GLY A 21 11.86 -21.46 -33.13
N ILE A 22 12.27 -22.36 -32.24
CA ILE A 22 11.47 -22.84 -31.11
C ILE A 22 11.91 -22.17 -29.79
N VAL A 23 13.22 -22.06 -29.56
CA VAL A 23 13.76 -21.49 -28.32
C VAL A 23 13.59 -19.98 -28.26
N GLY A 24 13.71 -19.27 -29.38
CA GLY A 24 13.50 -17.82 -29.47
C GLY A 24 12.11 -17.38 -28.94
N PRO A 25 11.00 -17.94 -29.44
CA PRO A 25 9.68 -17.60 -28.93
C PRO A 25 9.48 -18.04 -27.48
N ILE A 26 10.05 -19.15 -27.01
CA ILE A 26 9.99 -19.56 -25.60
C ILE A 26 10.70 -18.54 -24.70
N VAL A 27 11.87 -18.04 -25.09
CA VAL A 27 12.60 -17.02 -24.32
C VAL A 27 11.84 -15.69 -24.33
N ILE A 28 11.23 -15.29 -25.45
CA ILE A 28 10.40 -14.08 -25.52
C ILE A 28 9.14 -14.23 -24.65
N ILE A 29 8.48 -15.39 -24.70
CA ILE A 29 7.34 -15.72 -23.82
C ILE A 29 7.81 -15.71 -22.37
N ALA A 30 8.93 -16.33 -22.03
CA ALA A 30 9.51 -16.34 -20.70
C ALA A 30 9.90 -14.94 -20.21
N TRP A 31 10.40 -14.05 -21.08
CA TRP A 31 10.65 -12.64 -20.76
C TRP A 31 9.34 -11.87 -20.53
N LYS A 32 8.34 -12.08 -21.39
CA LYS A 32 6.99 -11.49 -21.25
C LYS A 32 6.28 -12.00 -19.98
N PHE A 33 6.55 -13.24 -19.57
CA PHE A 33 6.02 -13.84 -18.35
C PHE A 33 6.89 -13.55 -17.12
N ALA A 34 8.20 -13.30 -17.23
CA ALA A 34 9.05 -12.86 -16.13
C ALA A 34 8.62 -11.47 -15.63
N GLY A 35 8.24 -10.58 -16.55
CA GLY A 35 7.59 -9.31 -16.20
C GLY A 35 6.23 -9.52 -15.48
N ARG A 36 5.47 -10.56 -15.83
CA ARG A 36 4.19 -10.92 -15.18
C ARG A 36 4.35 -11.77 -13.91
N LEU A 37 5.50 -12.40 -13.69
CA LEU A 37 5.78 -13.23 -12.51
C LEU A 37 5.99 -12.36 -11.26
N SER A 38 6.50 -11.13 -11.41
CA SER A 38 6.50 -10.13 -10.33
C SER A 38 5.07 -9.80 -9.85
N SER A 39 4.11 -9.74 -10.77
CA SER A 39 2.68 -9.52 -10.48
C SER A 39 1.99 -10.77 -9.93
N ILE A 40 2.50 -11.96 -10.23
CA ILE A 40 2.05 -13.23 -9.62
C ILE A 40 2.56 -13.33 -8.19
N GLU A 41 3.78 -12.87 -7.85
CA GLU A 41 4.22 -12.74 -6.46
C GLU A 41 3.32 -11.78 -5.66
N THR A 42 2.90 -10.65 -6.25
CA THR A 42 1.94 -9.73 -5.62
C THR A 42 0.53 -10.34 -5.50
N SER A 43 0.10 -11.12 -6.50
CA SER A 43 -1.21 -11.81 -6.47
C SER A 43 -1.23 -12.98 -5.48
N ILE A 44 -0.10 -13.68 -5.30
CA ILE A 44 0.10 -14.71 -4.28
C ILE A 44 0.19 -14.08 -2.89
N MET A 45 0.74 -12.88 -2.77
CA MET A 45 0.75 -12.10 -1.52
C MET A 45 -0.69 -11.69 -1.12
N TRP A 46 -1.49 -11.18 -2.05
CA TRP A 46 -2.91 -10.87 -1.83
C TRP A 46 -3.79 -12.11 -1.55
N LEU A 47 -3.51 -13.27 -2.16
CA LEU A 47 -4.21 -14.53 -1.87
C LEU A 47 -3.83 -15.12 -0.52
N ARG A 48 -2.55 -15.02 -0.12
CA ARG A 48 -2.09 -15.40 1.23
C ARG A 48 -2.70 -14.49 2.29
N GLU A 49 -2.79 -13.20 2.00
CA GLU A 49 -3.42 -12.19 2.86
C GLU A 49 -4.96 -12.32 2.90
N ARG A 50 -5.61 -12.88 1.88
CA ARG A 50 -7.04 -13.23 1.91
C ARG A 50 -7.33 -14.53 2.67
N SER A 51 -6.38 -15.48 2.66
CA SER A 51 -6.46 -16.70 3.46
C SER A 51 -6.26 -16.42 4.95
N GLU A 52 -5.32 -15.53 5.31
CA GLU A 52 -5.08 -15.15 6.71
C GLU A 52 -6.18 -14.24 7.30
N ARG A 53 -6.92 -13.50 6.46
CA ARG A 53 -8.06 -12.68 6.89
C ARG A 53 -9.29 -13.49 7.32
N LEU A 54 -9.37 -14.79 7.00
CA LEU A 54 -10.43 -15.66 7.49
C LEU A 54 -10.10 -16.26 8.87
N ASP A 55 -8.82 -16.51 9.16
CA ASP A 55 -8.36 -17.07 10.45
C ASP A 55 -8.15 -16.00 11.53
N ARG A 56 -7.84 -14.74 11.16
CA ARG A 56 -7.52 -13.66 12.12
C ARG A 56 -8.71 -12.87 12.70
N ARG A 57 -9.95 -13.18 12.32
CA ARG A 57 -11.15 -12.54 12.91
C ARG A 57 -11.40 -12.90 14.39
N LEU A 58 -10.51 -13.66 15.03
CA LEU A 58 -10.67 -14.04 16.43
C LEU A 58 -9.59 -13.53 17.41
N ASP A 59 -8.38 -13.09 17.00
CA ASP A 59 -7.30 -12.92 18.01
C ASP A 59 -6.16 -11.88 17.78
N GLY A 60 -6.20 -10.95 16.80
CA GLY A 60 -4.95 -10.23 16.44
C GLY A 60 -4.98 -8.78 15.95
N HIS A 61 -5.75 -7.86 16.55
CA HIS A 61 -5.73 -6.43 16.15
C HIS A 61 -4.49 -5.63 16.63
N ASP A 62 -3.76 -6.06 17.66
CA ASP A 62 -2.72 -5.23 18.29
C ASP A 62 -1.34 -5.23 17.58
N GLY A 63 -1.11 -6.20 16.68
CA GLY A 63 0.22 -6.45 16.10
C GLY A 63 0.62 -5.49 14.97
N ASP A 64 -0.30 -5.25 14.03
CA ASP A 64 -0.02 -4.45 12.82
C ASP A 64 0.11 -2.95 13.14
N LEU A 65 -0.68 -2.44 14.10
CA LEU A 65 -0.63 -1.04 14.52
C LEU A 65 0.72 -0.63 15.13
N ARG A 66 1.42 -1.54 15.82
CA ARG A 66 2.75 -1.27 16.38
C ARG A 66 3.83 -1.15 15.31
N ALA A 67 3.72 -1.89 14.20
CA ALA A 67 4.66 -1.80 13.09
C ALA A 67 4.54 -0.46 12.36
N ILE A 68 3.32 0.06 12.20
CA ILE A 68 3.03 1.39 11.66
C ILE A 68 3.70 2.49 12.51
N ARG A 69 3.59 2.38 13.85
CA ARG A 69 4.18 3.35 14.79
C ARG A 69 5.72 3.43 14.71
N GLY A 70 6.39 2.35 14.28
CA GLY A 70 7.84 2.31 14.09
C GLY A 70 8.38 3.23 12.98
N ARG A 71 7.56 3.52 11.95
CA ARG A 71 7.86 4.49 10.87
C ARG A 71 7.31 5.88 11.14
N GLY A 72 6.61 6.06 12.26
CA GLY A 72 5.91 7.29 12.63
C GLY A 72 6.79 8.54 12.70
N SER A 73 8.11 8.40 12.91
CA SER A 73 9.05 9.54 12.95
C SER A 73 9.27 10.23 11.59
N LEU A 74 9.07 9.50 10.48
CA LEU A 74 9.18 10.08 9.14
C LEU A 74 7.95 10.93 8.82
N TRP A 75 6.78 10.49 9.27
CA TRP A 75 5.49 11.09 8.94
C TRP A 75 5.00 12.09 9.98
N SER A 76 5.38 11.92 11.25
CA SER A 76 4.94 12.73 12.39
C SER A 76 6.06 12.99 13.40
N ARG A 77 5.93 14.06 14.19
CA ARG A 77 6.83 14.40 15.29
C ARG A 77 6.33 13.75 16.58
N SER A 78 7.24 13.20 17.39
CA SER A 78 6.94 12.47 18.64
C SER A 78 6.42 13.32 19.82
N ASN A 79 5.87 14.50 19.56
CA ASN A 79 5.19 15.29 20.57
C ASN A 79 3.70 14.97 20.48
N SER A 80 3.02 14.72 21.61
CA SER A 80 1.56 14.61 21.62
C SER A 80 0.94 16.01 21.67
N PRO A 81 -0.10 16.32 20.86
CA PRO A 81 -0.64 15.50 19.77
C PRO A 81 0.34 15.39 18.59
N LEU A 82 0.42 14.21 17.96
CA LEU A 82 1.38 13.93 16.88
C LEU A 82 1.18 14.88 15.70
N GLN A 83 2.17 15.69 15.36
CA GLN A 83 2.06 16.63 14.24
C GLN A 83 2.77 16.09 13.00
N LEU A 84 2.12 16.23 11.83
CA LEU A 84 2.74 15.85 10.55
C LEU A 84 4.08 16.58 10.33
N THR A 85 5.08 15.84 9.88
CA THR A 85 6.33 16.38 9.34
C THR A 85 6.10 16.96 7.94
N ASP A 86 7.14 17.55 7.33
CA ASP A 86 7.06 17.99 5.93
C ASP A 86 6.85 16.81 4.97
N ASN A 87 7.48 15.66 5.25
CA ASN A 87 7.26 14.44 4.49
C ASN A 87 5.83 13.91 4.68
N GLY A 88 5.30 13.93 5.90
CA GLY A 88 3.91 13.54 6.17
C GLY A 88 2.90 14.43 5.47
N ARG A 89 3.08 15.76 5.53
CA ARG A 89 2.26 16.73 4.80
C ARG A 89 2.31 16.51 3.29
N ARG A 90 3.50 16.23 2.76
CA ARG A 90 3.70 15.94 1.34
C ARG A 90 3.00 14.64 0.93
N LEU A 91 3.16 13.58 1.70
CA LEU A 91 2.47 12.30 1.45
C LEU A 91 0.95 12.49 1.46
N LEU A 92 0.42 13.22 2.44
CA LEU A 92 -1.01 13.53 2.56
C LEU A 92 -1.55 14.30 1.34
N LEU A 93 -0.77 15.25 0.82
CA LEU A 93 -1.14 16.06 -0.34
C LEU A 93 -1.02 15.27 -1.66
N ASP A 94 0.16 14.70 -1.91
CA ASP A 94 0.52 14.09 -3.19
C ASP A 94 -0.28 12.81 -3.46
N SER A 95 -0.64 12.05 -2.41
CA SER A 95 -1.45 10.84 -2.53
C SER A 95 -2.93 11.08 -2.84
N GLY A 96 -3.38 12.33 -2.82
CA GLY A 96 -4.81 12.67 -2.92
C GLY A 96 -5.60 12.44 -1.64
N MET A 97 -4.99 11.86 -0.60
CA MET A 97 -5.65 11.57 0.68
C MET A 97 -6.26 12.81 1.32
N ARG A 98 -5.58 13.97 1.26
CA ARG A 98 -6.13 15.24 1.75
C ARG A 98 -7.47 15.58 1.10
N ALA A 99 -7.57 15.41 -0.21
CA ALA A 99 -8.78 15.76 -0.96
C ALA A 99 -9.93 14.83 -0.56
N ILE A 100 -9.65 13.52 -0.50
CA ILE A 100 -10.62 12.50 -0.10
C ILE A 100 -11.17 12.77 1.31
N VAL A 101 -10.28 12.97 2.30
CA VAL A 101 -10.70 13.25 3.69
C VAL A 101 -11.47 14.56 3.76
N SER A 102 -11.08 15.60 3.00
CA SER A 102 -11.81 16.88 3.00
C SER A 102 -13.21 16.75 2.39
N GLU A 103 -13.34 15.99 1.29
CA GLU A 103 -14.60 15.78 0.58
C GLU A 103 -15.62 15.00 1.41
N HIS A 104 -15.14 14.07 2.24
CA HIS A 104 -15.96 13.20 3.06
C HIS A 104 -15.85 13.49 4.57
N LEU A 105 -15.41 14.70 4.92
CA LEU A 105 -15.03 15.02 6.30
C LEU A 105 -16.17 14.81 7.29
N ASP A 106 -17.37 15.30 6.98
CA ASP A 106 -18.51 15.19 7.89
C ASP A 106 -18.91 13.73 8.12
N GLU A 107 -18.92 12.90 7.07
CA GLU A 107 -19.22 11.47 7.19
C GLU A 107 -18.16 10.73 8.01
N LEU A 108 -16.87 11.03 7.79
CA LEU A 108 -15.78 10.45 8.56
C LEU A 108 -15.84 10.85 10.04
N LEU A 109 -16.23 12.10 10.33
CA LEU A 109 -16.41 12.56 11.69
C LEU A 109 -17.63 11.93 12.36
N GLU A 110 -18.73 11.74 11.64
CA GLU A 110 -19.90 10.99 12.15
C GLU A 110 -19.54 9.54 12.49
N LEU A 111 -18.75 8.86 11.64
CA LEU A 111 -18.24 7.52 11.92
C LEU A 111 -17.35 7.51 13.16
N LEU A 112 -16.46 8.51 13.29
CA LEU A 112 -15.57 8.61 14.45
C LEU A 112 -16.35 8.95 15.74
N GLU A 113 -17.39 9.79 15.67
CA GLU A 113 -18.28 10.09 16.79
C GLU A 113 -19.15 8.91 17.22
N ALA A 114 -19.41 7.97 16.31
CA ALA A 114 -20.11 6.71 16.62
C ALA A 114 -19.23 5.71 17.40
N GLU A 115 -17.91 5.87 17.36
CA GLU A 115 -16.97 5.10 18.17
C GLU A 115 -16.91 5.62 19.62
N ASP A 116 -16.63 4.73 20.57
CA ASP A 116 -16.39 5.12 21.97
C ASP A 116 -14.98 5.72 22.11
N ASN A 117 -14.90 7.04 22.23
CA ASN A 117 -13.65 7.79 22.35
C ASN A 117 -13.54 8.52 23.70
N PRO A 118 -13.26 7.81 24.81
CA PRO A 118 -13.21 8.44 26.12
C PRO A 118 -11.97 9.33 26.31
N THR A 119 -10.92 9.17 25.49
CA THR A 119 -9.70 9.97 25.55
C THR A 119 -9.20 10.41 24.18
N ALA A 120 -8.37 11.46 24.14
CA ALA A 120 -7.67 11.89 22.92
C ALA A 120 -6.75 10.81 22.31
N TYR A 121 -6.29 9.85 23.12
CA TYR A 121 -5.54 8.70 22.64
C TYR A 121 -6.46 7.75 21.85
N ASP A 122 -7.66 7.49 22.35
CA ASP A 122 -8.64 6.62 21.68
C ASP A 122 -9.09 7.22 20.34
N VAL A 123 -9.31 8.55 20.28
CA VAL A 123 -9.57 9.26 19.00
C VAL A 123 -8.45 8.99 17.99
N SER A 124 -7.19 8.95 18.44
CA SER A 124 -6.05 8.73 17.55
C SER A 124 -6.00 7.30 16.99
N GLU A 125 -6.35 6.30 17.81
CA GLU A 125 -6.38 4.90 17.38
C GLU A 125 -7.62 4.64 16.52
N ASN A 126 -8.79 5.14 16.90
CA ASN A 126 -10.03 4.93 16.15
C ASN A 126 -10.04 5.68 14.81
N ALA A 127 -9.36 6.83 14.71
CA ALA A 127 -9.29 7.59 13.45
C ALA A 127 -8.64 6.81 12.30
N ILE A 128 -7.67 5.92 12.57
CA ILE A 128 -7.08 5.09 11.50
C ILE A 128 -8.04 3.96 11.09
N ASP A 129 -8.71 3.34 12.05
CA ASP A 129 -9.64 2.23 11.80
C ASP A 129 -10.87 2.71 11.02
N VAL A 130 -11.46 3.84 11.40
CA VAL A 130 -12.55 4.50 10.68
C VAL A 130 -12.15 4.75 9.22
N LEU A 131 -10.94 5.25 8.99
CA LEU A 131 -10.48 5.60 7.65
C LEU A 131 -10.23 4.35 6.80
N VAL A 132 -9.68 3.28 7.37
CA VAL A 132 -9.52 1.97 6.71
C VAL A 132 -10.87 1.35 6.36
N GLN A 133 -11.84 1.40 7.27
CA GLN A 133 -13.19 0.90 7.03
C GLN A 133 -13.90 1.71 5.94
N PHE A 134 -13.82 3.04 6.00
CA PHE A 134 -14.42 3.95 5.02
C PHE A 134 -13.96 3.67 3.58
N PHE A 135 -12.68 3.34 3.40
CA PHE A 135 -12.10 2.96 2.12
C PHE A 135 -12.47 1.54 1.68
N SER A 136 -12.67 0.63 2.63
CA SER A 136 -13.07 -0.76 2.32
C SER A 136 -14.42 -0.83 1.62
N ASP A 137 -15.32 0.10 1.95
CA ASP A 137 -16.64 0.23 1.32
C ASP A 137 -16.62 1.07 0.02
N ARG A 138 -15.48 1.67 -0.33
CA ARG A 138 -15.29 2.54 -1.51
C ARG A 138 -14.08 2.15 -2.36
N PRO A 139 -14.22 1.10 -3.20
CA PRO A 139 -13.11 0.55 -3.99
C PRO A 139 -12.49 1.51 -5.02
N ASP A 140 -13.21 2.57 -5.40
CA ASP A 140 -12.75 3.62 -6.30
C ASP A 140 -11.74 4.57 -5.61
N LEU A 141 -12.01 4.98 -4.38
CA LEU A 141 -11.08 5.78 -3.57
C LEU A 141 -9.82 4.98 -3.26
N ASP A 142 -9.98 3.72 -2.84
CA ASP A 142 -8.87 2.79 -2.61
C ASP A 142 -8.00 2.62 -3.87
N ARG A 143 -8.62 2.54 -5.06
CA ARG A 143 -7.87 2.46 -6.33
C ARG A 143 -7.03 3.71 -6.57
N SER A 144 -7.57 4.91 -6.38
CA SER A 144 -6.81 6.15 -6.63
C SER A 144 -5.54 6.25 -5.77
N VAL A 145 -5.62 5.85 -4.50
CA VAL A 145 -4.46 5.85 -3.61
C VAL A 145 -3.45 4.77 -4.03
N LYS A 146 -3.93 3.59 -4.42
CA LYS A 146 -3.07 2.51 -4.94
C LYS A 146 -2.37 2.89 -6.23
N GLU A 147 -3.03 3.60 -7.14
CA GLU A 147 -2.44 4.13 -8.37
C GLU A 147 -1.31 5.12 -8.05
N TYR A 148 -1.52 6.02 -7.08
CA TYR A 148 -0.46 6.90 -6.60
C TYR A 148 0.74 6.09 -6.08
N LEU A 149 0.53 5.13 -5.18
CA LEU A 149 1.61 4.31 -4.61
C LEU A 149 2.35 3.49 -5.67
N PHE A 150 1.65 3.03 -6.72
CA PHE A 150 2.27 2.32 -7.83
C PHE A 150 3.21 3.22 -8.65
N HIS A 151 2.81 4.47 -8.89
CA HIS A 151 3.61 5.44 -9.65
C HIS A 151 4.68 6.15 -8.81
N HIS A 152 4.48 6.21 -7.50
CA HIS A 152 5.34 6.89 -6.54
C HIS A 152 5.64 5.95 -5.36
N PRO A 153 6.39 4.85 -5.58
CA PRO A 153 6.58 3.82 -4.55
C PRO A 153 7.50 4.25 -3.40
N GLU A 154 8.16 5.40 -3.51
CA GLU A 154 9.14 5.86 -2.54
C GLU A 154 9.02 7.36 -2.29
N LEU A 155 9.17 7.77 -1.03
CA LEU A 155 9.34 9.16 -0.64
C LEU A 155 10.51 9.26 0.35
N SER A 156 11.49 10.11 0.03
CA SER A 156 12.64 10.40 0.90
C SER A 156 13.41 9.15 1.35
N GLY A 157 13.68 8.19 0.46
CA GLY A 157 14.41 6.97 0.79
C GLY A 157 13.56 5.84 1.38
N THR A 158 12.25 6.06 1.56
CA THR A 158 11.34 5.12 2.24
C THR A 158 10.27 4.61 1.28
N ILE A 159 10.14 3.29 1.19
CA ILE A 159 9.09 2.63 0.42
C ILE A 159 7.74 2.91 1.08
N LEU A 160 6.81 3.44 0.30
CA LEU A 160 5.47 3.79 0.74
C LEU A 160 4.55 2.57 0.73
N SER A 161 3.70 2.45 1.74
CA SER A 161 2.58 1.51 1.79
C SER A 161 1.23 2.22 1.95
N MET A 162 0.13 1.47 1.75
CA MET A 162 -1.22 1.97 2.03
C MET A 162 -1.36 2.43 3.49
N GLU A 163 -0.72 1.72 4.41
CA GLU A 163 -0.69 2.06 5.83
C GLU A 163 -0.08 3.44 6.09
N ASP A 164 1.00 3.80 5.38
CA ASP A 164 1.63 5.12 5.51
C ASP A 164 0.67 6.23 5.09
N VAL A 165 -0.11 6.00 4.03
CA VAL A 165 -1.11 6.96 3.53
C VAL A 165 -2.29 7.07 4.50
N PHE A 166 -2.80 5.94 5.00
CA PHE A 166 -3.88 5.93 5.98
C PHE A 166 -3.44 6.57 7.31
N TYR A 167 -2.19 6.37 7.72
CA TYR A 167 -1.64 7.02 8.90
C TYR A 167 -1.61 8.55 8.79
N VAL A 168 -1.15 9.10 7.67
CA VAL A 168 -1.18 10.58 7.52
C VAL A 168 -2.60 11.12 7.37
N GLY A 169 -3.50 10.33 6.78
CA GLY A 169 -4.92 10.66 6.69
C GLY A 169 -5.62 10.64 8.05
N SER A 170 -5.31 9.67 8.91
CA SER A 170 -5.91 9.55 10.24
C SER A 170 -5.49 10.69 11.16
N LEU A 171 -4.26 11.19 11.04
CA LEU A 171 -3.82 12.38 11.76
C LEU A 171 -4.63 13.62 11.36
N MET A 172 -4.93 13.78 10.07
CA MET A 172 -5.80 14.86 9.60
C MET A 172 -7.23 14.72 10.12
N LEU A 173 -7.79 13.51 10.11
CA LEU A 173 -9.13 13.25 10.63
C LEU A 173 -9.22 13.54 12.14
N ARG A 174 -8.23 13.06 12.91
CA ARG A 174 -8.11 13.32 14.35
C ARG A 174 -8.03 14.82 14.64
N ASP A 175 -7.21 15.56 13.91
CA ASP A 175 -7.08 17.01 14.11
C ASP A 175 -8.42 17.72 13.86
N ALA A 176 -9.15 17.33 12.81
CA ALA A 176 -10.47 17.87 12.53
C ALA A 176 -11.51 17.49 13.62
N TYR A 177 -11.38 16.31 14.22
CA TYR A 177 -12.20 15.91 15.35
C TYR A 177 -11.93 16.79 16.58
N PHE A 178 -10.67 17.04 16.90
CA PHE A 178 -10.30 17.94 18.01
C PHE A 178 -10.73 19.39 17.78
N ASP A 179 -10.73 19.87 16.53
CA ASP A 179 -11.29 21.18 16.20
C ASP A 179 -12.79 21.27 16.50
N ARG A 180 -13.52 20.14 16.41
CA ARG A 180 -14.96 20.03 16.73
C ARG A 180 -15.23 19.77 18.22
N HIS A 181 -14.30 19.11 18.92
CA HIS A 181 -14.38 18.71 20.33
C HIS A 181 -13.17 19.24 21.13
N PRO A 182 -13.05 20.56 21.32
CA PRO A 182 -11.86 21.18 21.93
C PRO A 182 -11.63 20.78 23.39
N ASP A 183 -12.68 20.35 24.09
CA ASP A 183 -12.66 19.89 25.49
C ASP A 183 -11.80 18.63 25.70
N MET A 184 -11.62 17.82 24.67
CA MET A 184 -10.77 16.62 24.72
C MET A 184 -9.27 16.93 24.71
N VAL A 185 -8.87 18.12 24.25
CA VAL A 185 -7.46 18.52 24.16
C VAL A 185 -7.01 19.23 25.44
N GLU A 186 -7.91 19.95 26.11
CA GLU A 186 -7.61 20.68 27.36
C GLU A 186 -7.46 19.75 28.58
N SER A 187 -7.91 18.51 28.47
CA SER A 187 -7.93 17.51 29.55
C SER A 187 -6.78 16.50 29.51
N ALA A 188 -5.83 16.64 28.56
CA ALA A 188 -4.63 15.80 28.39
C ALA A 188 -3.35 16.51 28.88
#